data_AF-A0A3D4CXE3-F1
#
_entry.id   AF-A0A3D4CXE3-F1
#
_cell.length_a   1.000
_cell.length_b   1.000
_cell.length_c   1.000
_cell.angle_alpha   90.00
_cell.angle_beta   90.00
_cell.angle_gamma   90.00
#
_symmetry.space_group_name_H-M   'P 1'
#
loop_
_entity.id
_entity.type
_entity.pdbx_description
1 polymer ?
#
loop_
_entity_poly.entity_id
_entity_poly.type
_entity_poly.pdbx_seq_one_letter_code
_entity_poly.pdbx_strand_id
1 'polypeptide(L)'
;MSLRDFAERVLFSTSLEEKLMGPPPGIVDRNRGAALNTPEVPARPEGLELRLDSSRADFPGMSGIENDLQRGRLLHFFANHELLATELMALVLLKFPDAPAEFREGILHTLKEEQMHTKLYLRRMAQCGVEFGELPVNGFFWKTVSSMKTPLDYVTRLSLTFEQANLDYARGYAAIFAEAGDMKTASVLERIYSDEVRHVGYGLKWFRRWRQSNSDWQQFVSGLDLPLSPARAKGAFGFNEEGRRAAGFDEDFIKELRVCGQSRGRTPNVFWFNPGGEESLVAGTNNPSRATLEIGRDLALLPAYLARREDVLIVPSLPPTDFLSGLLDAGIDLPELVPCVRIPELKKRKLNEIRPWAHTPDAESVIEGLGAESRPVAPDLFSKLLHADFLGGLIKENTRPFICGIECVGTRVSSVDEIQDWAEKSSFKRCVIKAPFSTAGRQRVVCIASEVGSREKRLA
;
A
#
# COMPACT_ATOMS: atom_id res chain seq x y z
N MET A 1 -33.79 -28.13 14.72
CA MET A 1 -33.16 -26.81 14.59
C MET A 1 -32.99 -26.53 13.10
N SER A 2 -33.48 -25.41 12.61
CA SER A 2 -33.31 -24.96 11.23
C SER A 2 -31.92 -24.33 11.02
N LEU A 3 -31.50 -24.14 9.76
CA LEU A 3 -30.29 -23.36 9.44
C LEU A 3 -30.38 -21.92 9.98
N ARG A 4 -31.59 -21.34 9.94
CA ARG A 4 -31.84 -20.00 10.47
C ARG A 4 -31.62 -19.96 11.98
N ASP A 5 -32.21 -20.89 12.74
CA ASP A 5 -32.07 -20.94 14.21
C ASP A 5 -30.60 -21.08 14.61
N PHE A 6 -29.84 -21.88 13.87
CA PHE A 6 -28.40 -22.06 14.09
C PHE A 6 -27.63 -20.76 13.83
N ALA A 7 -27.88 -20.09 12.71
CA ALA A 7 -27.22 -18.82 12.39
C ALA A 7 -27.62 -17.70 13.38
N GLU A 8 -28.87 -17.66 13.85
CA GLU A 8 -29.32 -16.74 14.89
C GLU A 8 -28.60 -17.02 16.22
N ARG A 9 -28.42 -18.29 16.61
CA ARG A 9 -27.62 -18.65 17.79
C ARG A 9 -26.18 -18.15 17.67
N VAL A 10 -25.53 -18.38 16.54
CA VAL A 10 -24.14 -17.94 16.29
C VAL A 10 -24.02 -16.42 16.35
N LEU A 11 -25.01 -15.69 15.83
CA LEU A 11 -24.93 -14.23 15.75
C LEU A 11 -25.32 -13.53 17.07
N PHE A 12 -26.34 -14.02 17.77
CA PHE A 12 -26.99 -13.33 18.89
C PHE A 12 -26.76 -13.94 20.27
N SER A 13 -26.12 -15.11 20.38
CA SER A 13 -25.76 -15.64 21.70
C SER A 13 -24.71 -14.76 22.38
N THR A 14 -24.84 -14.57 23.70
CA THR A 14 -23.80 -13.97 24.55
C THR A 14 -22.87 -15.02 25.17
N SER A 15 -23.02 -16.29 24.80
CA SER A 15 -22.16 -17.40 25.22
C SER A 15 -21.22 -17.81 24.09
N LEU A 16 -19.91 -17.79 24.36
CA LEU A 16 -18.90 -18.27 23.41
C LEU A 16 -19.08 -19.76 23.10
N GLU A 17 -19.49 -20.56 24.09
CA GLU A 17 -19.74 -21.98 23.92
C GLU A 17 -20.88 -22.22 22.91
N GLU A 18 -21.99 -21.50 23.06
CA GLU A 18 -23.14 -21.63 22.14
C GLU A 18 -22.80 -21.17 20.72
N LYS A 19 -22.02 -20.09 20.59
CA LYS A 19 -21.52 -19.60 19.30
C LYS A 19 -20.64 -20.61 18.58
N LEU A 20 -19.79 -21.31 19.33
CA LEU A 20 -18.84 -22.26 18.79
C LEU A 20 -19.39 -23.68 18.72
N MET A 21 -20.57 -23.93 19.29
CA MET A 21 -21.26 -25.20 19.12
C MET A 21 -21.62 -25.37 17.64
N GLY A 22 -21.22 -26.51 17.06
CA GLY A 22 -21.52 -26.82 15.67
C GLY A 22 -23.02 -26.96 15.41
N PRO A 23 -23.45 -26.96 14.14
CA PRO A 23 -24.83 -27.24 13.80
C PRO A 23 -25.17 -28.70 14.14
N PRO A 24 -26.40 -28.98 14.60
CA PRO A 24 -26.82 -30.35 14.86
C PRO A 24 -26.81 -31.19 13.57
N PRO A 25 -26.62 -32.53 13.67
CA PRO A 25 -26.74 -33.42 12.52
C PRO A 25 -28.08 -33.27 11.81
N GLY A 26 -28.09 -33.30 10.48
CA GLY A 26 -29.31 -33.22 9.69
C GLY A 26 -29.98 -31.83 9.67
N ILE A 27 -29.22 -30.76 9.95
CA ILE A 27 -29.71 -29.39 9.80
C ILE A 27 -30.28 -29.16 8.39
N VAL A 28 -31.43 -28.50 8.31
CA VAL A 28 -32.14 -28.29 7.03
C VAL A 28 -32.30 -26.80 6.79
N ASP A 29 -32.01 -26.35 5.57
CA ASP A 29 -32.24 -24.98 5.11
C ASP A 29 -33.69 -24.78 4.64
N ARG A 30 -34.64 -24.98 5.56
CA ARG A 30 -36.07 -24.71 5.40
C ARG A 30 -36.47 -23.53 6.28
N ASN A 31 -37.60 -22.89 5.97
CA ASN A 31 -38.14 -21.75 6.73
C ASN A 31 -37.14 -20.59 6.88
N ARG A 32 -36.55 -20.15 5.75
CA ARG A 32 -35.49 -19.14 5.71
C ARG A 32 -35.91 -17.77 6.27
N GLY A 33 -37.21 -17.49 6.31
CA GLY A 33 -37.78 -16.25 6.83
C GLY A 33 -37.41 -15.03 5.99
N ALA A 34 -37.73 -13.84 6.51
CA ALA A 34 -37.34 -12.57 5.89
C ALA A 34 -35.85 -12.28 6.10
N ALA A 35 -35.28 -11.48 5.20
CA ALA A 35 -33.91 -10.99 5.32
C ALA A 35 -33.73 -10.21 6.62
N LEU A 36 -32.67 -10.53 7.38
CA LEU A 36 -32.35 -9.85 8.63
C LEU A 36 -31.77 -8.45 8.38
N ASN A 37 -32.20 -7.47 9.16
CA ASN A 37 -31.50 -6.19 9.28
C ASN A 37 -30.18 -6.39 10.04
N THR A 38 -29.07 -5.98 9.44
CA THR A 38 -27.74 -6.13 10.05
C THR A 38 -27.69 -5.45 11.43
N PRO A 39 -27.33 -6.18 12.50
CA PRO A 39 -27.13 -5.56 13.81
C PRO A 39 -25.86 -4.71 13.80
N GLU A 40 -25.79 -3.72 14.71
CA GLU A 40 -24.62 -2.84 14.82
C GLU A 40 -23.34 -3.65 15.10
N VAL A 41 -23.42 -4.61 16.02
CA VAL A 41 -22.38 -5.59 16.35
C VAL A 41 -23.03 -6.96 16.64
N PRO A 42 -22.29 -8.08 16.46
CA PRO A 42 -22.74 -9.38 16.96
C PRO A 42 -22.81 -9.34 18.48
N ALA A 43 -23.73 -10.07 19.08
CA ALA A 43 -23.73 -10.25 20.54
C ALA A 43 -22.47 -11.04 20.93
N ARG A 44 -21.83 -10.71 22.05
CA ARG A 44 -20.64 -11.41 22.55
C ARG A 44 -20.67 -11.47 24.08
N PRO A 45 -19.91 -12.41 24.70
CA PRO A 45 -19.74 -12.42 26.16
C PRO A 45 -19.09 -11.14 26.68
N GLU A 46 -19.23 -10.90 27.99
CA GLU A 46 -18.53 -9.83 28.70
C GLU A 46 -17.01 -9.94 28.48
N GLY A 47 -16.36 -8.81 28.20
CA GLY A 47 -14.91 -8.74 27.90
C GLY A 47 -14.54 -8.97 26.43
N LEU A 48 -15.49 -9.37 25.58
CA LEU A 48 -15.31 -9.55 24.13
C LEU A 48 -16.05 -8.51 23.28
N GLU A 49 -16.42 -7.38 23.88
CA GLU A 49 -17.07 -6.29 23.16
C GLU A 49 -16.17 -5.73 22.06
N LEU A 50 -16.73 -5.60 20.85
CA LEU A 50 -15.99 -5.07 19.72
C LEU A 50 -15.71 -3.58 19.90
N ARG A 51 -14.42 -3.22 19.89
CA ARG A 51 -14.01 -1.83 19.73
C ARG A 51 -14.16 -1.43 18.27
N LEU A 52 -15.09 -0.52 18.00
CA LEU A 52 -15.39 0.03 16.67
C LEU A 52 -14.64 1.35 16.39
N ASP A 53 -14.05 1.94 17.42
CA ASP A 53 -13.20 3.11 17.33
C ASP A 53 -11.83 2.72 16.78
N SER A 54 -11.23 3.63 16.01
CA SER A 54 -9.93 3.44 15.36
C SER A 54 -8.74 3.51 16.34
N SER A 55 -8.98 3.45 17.65
CA SER A 55 -7.91 3.30 18.63
C SER A 55 -7.33 1.91 18.44
N ARG A 56 -6.18 1.86 17.77
CA ARG A 56 -5.48 0.62 17.46
C ARG A 56 -5.13 -0.02 18.81
N ALA A 57 -5.76 -1.13 19.16
CA ALA A 57 -5.03 -2.12 19.94
C ALA A 57 -3.78 -2.44 19.10
N ASP A 58 -2.60 -2.08 19.60
CA ASP A 58 -1.36 -2.33 18.89
C ASP A 58 -1.27 -3.82 18.62
N PHE A 59 -1.39 -4.18 17.34
CA PHE A 59 -1.21 -5.57 16.95
C PHE A 59 0.18 -6.00 17.39
N PRO A 60 0.32 -7.07 18.18
CA PRO A 60 1.58 -7.44 18.78
C PRO A 60 2.63 -7.67 17.69
N GLY A 61 3.73 -6.94 17.78
CA GLY A 61 4.88 -7.18 16.92
C GLY A 61 5.43 -8.59 17.13
N MET A 62 6.25 -9.04 16.18
CA MET A 62 6.92 -10.36 16.24
C MET A 62 8.04 -10.42 17.29
N SER A 63 8.42 -9.27 17.87
CA SER A 63 9.41 -9.20 18.95
C SER A 63 8.89 -9.93 20.19
N GLY A 64 9.71 -10.82 20.76
CA GLY A 64 9.35 -11.58 21.95
C GLY A 64 8.52 -12.84 21.69
N ILE A 65 8.40 -13.31 20.43
CA ILE A 65 7.61 -14.50 20.09
C ILE A 65 8.15 -15.80 20.71
N GLU A 66 9.37 -15.78 21.25
CA GLU A 66 9.94 -16.84 22.09
C GLU A 66 9.23 -16.98 23.45
N ASN A 67 8.53 -15.94 23.91
CA ASN A 67 7.75 -15.94 25.14
C ASN A 67 6.32 -16.45 24.90
N ASP A 68 5.90 -17.46 25.64
CA ASP A 68 4.55 -18.04 25.52
C ASP A 68 3.44 -17.00 25.72
N LEU A 69 3.58 -16.05 26.65
CA LEU A 69 2.59 -14.98 26.82
C LEU A 69 2.42 -14.18 25.53
N GLN A 70 3.52 -13.82 24.85
CA GLN A 70 3.47 -13.07 23.59
C GLN A 70 2.82 -13.90 22.47
N ARG A 71 3.10 -15.22 22.42
CA ARG A 71 2.41 -16.15 21.52
C ARG A 71 0.90 -16.15 21.79
N GLY A 72 0.51 -16.27 23.05
CA GLY A 72 -0.89 -16.27 23.49
C GLY A 72 -1.62 -14.98 23.09
N ARG A 73 -0.96 -13.82 23.24
CA ARG A 73 -1.51 -12.53 22.80
C ARG A 73 -1.76 -12.51 21.30
N LEU A 74 -0.81 -12.97 20.48
CA LEU A 74 -0.98 -13.04 19.03
C LEU A 74 -2.13 -13.99 18.62
N LEU A 75 -2.22 -15.15 19.28
CA LEU A 75 -3.29 -16.12 19.06
C LEU A 75 -4.67 -15.60 19.48
N HIS A 76 -4.76 -14.72 20.48
CA HIS A 76 -6.01 -14.03 20.83
C HIS A 76 -6.54 -13.18 19.66
N PHE A 77 -5.66 -12.44 18.95
CA PHE A 77 -6.05 -11.69 17.75
C PHE A 77 -6.53 -12.61 16.62
N PHE A 78 -5.89 -13.77 16.44
CA PHE A 78 -6.33 -14.75 15.45
C PHE A 78 -7.68 -15.35 15.82
N ALA A 79 -7.89 -15.73 17.08
CA ALA A 79 -9.18 -16.22 17.56
C ALA A 79 -10.32 -15.21 17.33
N ASN A 80 -10.05 -13.91 17.51
CA ASN A 80 -11.02 -12.86 17.19
C ASN A 80 -11.32 -12.77 15.69
N HIS A 81 -10.32 -12.97 14.84
CA HIS A 81 -10.51 -13.00 13.39
C HIS A 81 -11.47 -14.15 13.00
N GLU A 82 -11.21 -15.37 13.45
CA GLU A 82 -12.04 -16.53 13.07
C GLU A 82 -13.45 -16.46 13.66
N LEU A 83 -13.59 -15.88 14.86
CA LEU A 83 -14.91 -15.63 15.42
C LEU A 83 -15.68 -14.58 14.60
N LEU A 84 -15.02 -13.51 14.13
CA LEU A 84 -15.64 -12.52 13.26
C LEU A 84 -16.05 -13.13 11.91
N ALA A 85 -15.24 -14.01 11.33
CA ALA A 85 -15.58 -14.74 10.11
C ALA A 85 -16.82 -15.62 10.33
N THR A 86 -16.84 -16.38 11.43
CA THR A 86 -18.00 -17.20 11.87
C THR A 86 -19.28 -16.36 11.99
N GLU A 87 -19.20 -15.20 12.64
CA GLU A 87 -20.34 -14.29 12.85
C GLU A 87 -20.81 -13.63 11.55
N LEU A 88 -19.89 -13.28 10.65
CA LEU A 88 -20.21 -12.73 9.34
C LEU A 88 -20.89 -13.77 8.44
N MET A 89 -20.42 -15.02 8.45
CA MET A 89 -21.06 -16.12 7.73
C MET A 89 -22.47 -16.41 8.25
N ALA A 90 -22.67 -16.37 9.58
CA ALA A 90 -24.01 -16.44 10.16
C ALA A 90 -24.88 -15.28 9.67
N LEU A 91 -24.35 -14.05 9.64
CA LEU A 91 -25.06 -12.89 9.08
C LEU A 91 -25.42 -13.09 7.61
N VAL A 92 -24.54 -13.65 6.77
CA VAL A 92 -24.84 -13.96 5.35
C VAL A 92 -26.05 -14.88 5.24
N LEU A 93 -26.09 -15.95 6.04
CA LEU A 93 -27.18 -16.91 6.05
C LEU A 93 -28.53 -16.29 6.45
N LEU A 94 -28.51 -15.27 7.30
CA LEU A 94 -29.71 -14.55 7.77
C LEU A 94 -30.10 -13.39 6.85
N LYS A 95 -29.12 -12.71 6.25
CA LYS A 95 -29.31 -11.53 5.42
C LYS A 95 -29.72 -11.87 3.99
N PHE A 96 -29.28 -13.03 3.47
CA PHE A 96 -29.57 -13.46 2.11
C PHE A 96 -30.34 -14.77 2.07
N PRO A 97 -31.61 -14.80 2.55
CA PRO A 97 -32.44 -16.00 2.51
C PRO A 97 -32.71 -16.48 1.08
N ASP A 98 -32.73 -15.57 0.10
CA ASP A 98 -33.01 -15.88 -1.31
C ASP A 98 -31.77 -16.28 -2.11
N ALA A 99 -30.58 -16.30 -1.48
CA ALA A 99 -29.38 -16.78 -2.15
C ALA A 99 -29.52 -18.27 -2.55
N PRO A 100 -28.80 -18.72 -3.61
CA PRO A 100 -28.87 -20.10 -4.06
C PRO A 100 -28.60 -21.11 -2.94
N ALA A 101 -29.33 -22.22 -2.93
CA ALA A 101 -29.19 -23.24 -1.88
C ALA A 101 -27.75 -23.77 -1.76
N GLU A 102 -27.10 -24.05 -2.90
CA GLU A 102 -25.69 -24.46 -2.96
C GLU A 102 -24.76 -23.39 -2.34
N PHE A 103 -25.06 -22.10 -2.54
CA PHE A 103 -24.28 -21.02 -1.94
C PHE A 103 -24.38 -21.07 -0.41
N ARG A 104 -25.61 -21.17 0.10
CA ARG A 104 -25.91 -21.17 1.53
C ARG A 104 -25.33 -22.41 2.22
N GLU A 105 -25.38 -23.56 1.58
CA GLU A 105 -24.77 -24.80 2.07
C GLU A 105 -23.25 -24.67 2.19
N GLY A 106 -22.58 -24.10 1.19
CA GLY A 106 -21.14 -23.86 1.28
C GLY A 106 -20.78 -22.82 2.36
N ILE A 107 -21.59 -21.77 2.56
CA ILE A 107 -21.38 -20.83 3.68
C ILE A 107 -21.50 -21.55 5.03
N LEU A 108 -22.49 -22.43 5.19
CA LEU A 108 -22.60 -23.25 6.40
C LEU A 108 -21.39 -24.17 6.59
N HIS A 109 -20.86 -24.74 5.51
CA HIS A 109 -19.65 -25.56 5.56
C HIS A 109 -18.45 -24.76 6.05
N THR A 110 -18.16 -23.62 5.42
CA THR A 110 -17.05 -22.73 5.80
C THR A 110 -17.24 -22.24 7.24
N LEU A 111 -18.44 -21.82 7.63
CA LEU A 111 -18.74 -21.39 9.01
C LEU A 111 -18.34 -22.45 10.05
N LYS A 112 -18.58 -23.74 9.77
CA LYS A 112 -18.15 -24.83 10.65
C LYS A 112 -16.64 -24.96 10.74
N GLU A 113 -15.93 -24.71 9.64
CA GLU A 113 -14.47 -24.70 9.61
C GLU A 113 -13.95 -23.51 10.44
N GLU A 114 -14.54 -22.32 10.32
CA GLU A 114 -14.18 -21.15 11.13
C GLU A 114 -14.44 -21.34 12.63
N GLN A 115 -15.56 -21.98 13.00
CA GLN A 115 -15.81 -22.38 14.39
C GLN A 115 -14.70 -23.31 14.91
N MET A 116 -14.20 -24.20 14.06
CA MET A 116 -13.13 -25.14 14.40
C MET A 116 -11.78 -24.43 14.49
N HIS A 117 -11.46 -23.51 13.58
CA HIS A 117 -10.26 -22.67 13.64
C HIS A 117 -10.25 -21.81 14.90
N THR A 118 -11.38 -21.17 15.24
CA THR A 118 -11.53 -20.42 16.49
C THR A 118 -11.17 -21.31 17.70
N LYS A 119 -11.75 -22.51 17.79
CA LYS A 119 -11.46 -23.46 18.89
C LYS A 119 -9.99 -23.89 18.94
N LEU A 120 -9.34 -24.07 17.79
CA LEU A 120 -7.91 -24.40 17.74
C LEU A 120 -7.08 -23.29 18.38
N TYR A 121 -7.35 -22.03 18.05
CA TYR A 121 -6.66 -20.90 18.66
C TYR A 121 -6.98 -20.74 20.14
N LEU A 122 -8.25 -20.86 20.55
CA LEU A 122 -8.63 -20.82 21.97
C LEU A 122 -7.85 -21.85 22.80
N ARG A 123 -7.70 -23.07 22.27
CA ARG A 123 -6.93 -24.13 22.93
C ARG A 123 -5.43 -23.79 23.00
N ARG A 124 -4.86 -23.26 21.93
CA ARG A 124 -3.43 -22.91 21.89
C ARG A 124 -3.11 -21.73 22.78
N MET A 125 -3.91 -20.67 22.77
CA MET A 125 -3.65 -19.49 23.60
C MET A 125 -3.84 -19.77 25.10
N ALA A 126 -4.78 -20.64 25.48
CA ALA A 126 -4.94 -21.07 26.87
C ALA A 126 -3.71 -21.84 27.38
N GLN A 127 -3.11 -22.68 26.52
CA GLN A 127 -1.83 -23.34 26.84
C GLN A 127 -0.66 -22.35 26.98
N CYS A 128 -0.79 -21.16 26.41
CA CYS A 128 0.14 -20.04 26.54
C CYS A 128 -0.20 -19.10 27.70
N GLY A 129 -1.24 -19.41 28.50
CA GLY A 129 -1.64 -18.62 29.66
C GLY A 129 -2.44 -17.34 29.35
N VAL A 130 -3.10 -17.27 28.18
CA VAL A 130 -3.95 -16.14 27.78
C VAL A 130 -5.39 -16.59 27.62
N GLU A 131 -6.33 -15.84 28.18
CA GLU A 131 -7.77 -16.10 28.05
C GLU A 131 -8.43 -15.21 26.99
N PHE A 132 -9.53 -15.69 26.38
CA PHE A 132 -10.23 -14.89 25.38
C PHE A 132 -11.02 -13.78 26.07
N GLY A 133 -10.84 -12.55 25.58
CA GLY A 133 -11.42 -11.36 26.22
C GLY A 133 -10.54 -10.70 27.28
N GLU A 134 -9.38 -11.29 27.63
CA GLU A 134 -8.38 -10.61 28.48
C GLU A 134 -7.80 -9.37 27.79
N LEU A 135 -7.68 -9.43 26.45
CA LEU A 135 -7.30 -8.31 25.60
C LEU A 135 -8.50 -7.75 24.83
N PRO A 136 -8.49 -6.44 24.53
CA PRO A 136 -9.48 -5.83 23.65
C PRO A 136 -9.53 -6.46 22.26
N VAL A 137 -10.73 -6.62 21.72
CA VAL A 137 -10.95 -7.13 20.36
C VAL A 137 -11.37 -6.02 19.39
N ASN A 138 -10.79 -6.05 18.19
CA ASN A 138 -11.05 -5.07 17.13
C ASN A 138 -12.23 -5.52 16.24
N GLY A 139 -13.18 -4.62 15.97
CA GLY A 139 -14.33 -4.85 15.10
C GLY A 139 -14.18 -4.42 13.63
N PHE A 140 -12.97 -4.17 13.14
CA PHE A 140 -12.73 -3.64 11.79
C PHE A 140 -13.34 -4.52 10.68
N PHE A 141 -13.18 -5.85 10.78
CA PHE A 141 -13.75 -6.79 9.82
C PHE A 141 -15.27 -6.69 9.79
N TRP A 142 -15.89 -6.75 10.98
CA TRP A 142 -17.34 -6.60 11.12
C TRP A 142 -17.82 -5.32 10.45
N LYS A 143 -17.27 -4.17 10.87
CA LYS A 143 -17.64 -2.84 10.37
C LYS A 143 -17.57 -2.74 8.84
N THR A 144 -16.61 -3.41 8.25
CA THR A 144 -16.30 -3.29 6.83
C THR A 144 -17.11 -4.26 5.97
N VAL A 145 -17.39 -5.45 6.47
CA VAL A 145 -18.09 -6.51 5.72
C VAL A 145 -19.59 -6.53 6.00
N SER A 146 -20.05 -6.28 7.23
CA SER A 146 -21.47 -6.45 7.63
C SER A 146 -22.43 -5.54 6.84
N SER A 147 -21.93 -4.42 6.31
CA SER A 147 -22.64 -3.49 5.43
C SER A 147 -22.89 -4.03 4.01
N MET A 148 -22.41 -5.24 3.67
CA MET A 148 -22.67 -5.94 2.41
C MET A 148 -24.15 -5.86 2.01
N LYS A 149 -24.43 -5.45 0.78
CA LYS A 149 -25.80 -5.32 0.23
C LYS A 149 -26.18 -6.54 -0.59
N THR A 150 -25.20 -7.25 -1.14
CA THR A 150 -25.42 -8.43 -1.98
C THR A 150 -24.48 -9.58 -1.58
N PRO A 151 -24.80 -10.84 -1.96
CA PRO A 151 -23.85 -11.95 -1.86
C PRO A 151 -22.53 -11.71 -2.62
N LEU A 152 -22.55 -10.95 -3.71
CA LEU A 152 -21.34 -10.55 -4.44
C LEU A 152 -20.48 -9.62 -3.57
N ASP A 153 -21.08 -8.66 -2.86
CA ASP A 153 -20.35 -7.78 -1.95
C ASP A 153 -19.67 -8.60 -0.84
N TYR A 154 -20.37 -9.60 -0.30
CA TYR A 154 -19.82 -10.50 0.71
C TYR A 154 -18.56 -11.23 0.21
N VAL A 155 -18.66 -11.97 -0.91
CA VAL A 155 -17.52 -12.75 -1.42
C VAL A 155 -16.37 -11.83 -1.85
N THR A 156 -16.66 -10.63 -2.34
CA THR A 156 -15.65 -9.63 -2.70
C THR A 156 -14.89 -9.13 -1.46
N ARG A 157 -15.62 -8.78 -0.39
CA ARG A 157 -15.06 -8.13 0.80
C ARG A 157 -14.47 -9.10 1.82
N LEU A 158 -15.03 -10.29 1.98
CA LEU A 158 -14.49 -11.31 2.90
C LEU A 158 -13.55 -12.25 2.15
N SER A 159 -14.08 -13.05 1.21
CA SER A 159 -13.30 -14.12 0.60
C SER A 159 -12.16 -13.64 -0.30
N LEU A 160 -12.43 -12.73 -1.22
CA LEU A 160 -11.41 -12.22 -2.15
C LEU A 160 -10.53 -11.12 -1.54
N THR A 161 -10.82 -10.68 -0.31
CA THR A 161 -10.00 -9.68 0.37
C THR A 161 -9.36 -10.27 1.62
N PHE A 162 -10.11 -10.51 2.68
CA PHE A 162 -9.52 -10.91 3.94
C PHE A 162 -9.06 -12.38 3.98
N GLU A 163 -9.87 -13.34 3.52
CA GLU A 163 -9.46 -14.76 3.45
C GLU A 163 -8.27 -14.92 2.46
N GLN A 164 -8.30 -14.19 1.33
CA GLN A 164 -7.16 -14.16 0.40
C GLN A 164 -5.87 -13.63 1.07
N ALA A 165 -5.97 -12.63 1.96
CA ALA A 165 -4.82 -12.15 2.72
C ALA A 165 -4.33 -13.19 3.76
N ASN A 166 -5.21 -14.03 4.29
CA ASN A 166 -4.85 -15.11 5.21
C ASN A 166 -3.95 -16.17 4.54
N LEU A 167 -3.98 -16.30 3.21
CA LEU A 167 -3.01 -17.15 2.49
C LEU A 167 -1.56 -16.73 2.70
N ASP A 168 -1.31 -15.42 2.92
CA ASP A 168 0.00 -14.88 3.23
C ASP A 168 0.27 -14.93 4.75
N TYR A 169 -0.73 -14.57 5.57
CA TYR A 169 -0.60 -14.55 7.04
C TYR A 169 -0.39 -15.95 7.62
N ALA A 170 -1.18 -16.94 7.23
CA ALA A 170 -1.08 -18.30 7.75
C ALA A 170 0.30 -18.90 7.47
N ARG A 171 0.81 -18.76 6.24
CA ARG A 171 2.17 -19.22 5.88
C ARG A 171 3.27 -18.45 6.63
N GLY A 172 3.18 -17.12 6.67
CA GLY A 172 4.18 -16.28 7.31
C GLY A 172 4.28 -16.55 8.82
N TYR A 173 3.14 -16.60 9.52
CA TYR A 173 3.12 -16.93 10.94
C TYR A 173 3.52 -18.38 11.21
N ALA A 174 3.13 -19.35 10.37
CA ALA A 174 3.56 -20.73 10.55
C ALA A 174 5.09 -20.84 10.58
N ALA A 175 5.77 -20.17 9.64
CA ALA A 175 7.23 -20.11 9.59
C ALA A 175 7.83 -19.47 10.86
N ILE A 176 7.28 -18.33 11.30
CA ILE A 176 7.75 -17.62 12.50
C ILE A 176 7.60 -18.48 13.77
N PHE A 177 6.45 -19.12 13.95
CA PHE A 177 6.24 -19.98 15.12
C PHE A 177 7.15 -21.21 15.07
N ALA A 178 7.37 -21.80 13.89
CA ALA A 178 8.29 -22.91 13.72
C ALA A 178 9.74 -22.52 14.04
N GLU A 179 10.20 -21.37 13.55
CA GLU A 179 11.54 -20.83 13.85
C GLU A 179 11.71 -20.53 15.35
N ALA A 180 10.65 -20.07 16.02
CA ALA A 180 10.62 -19.88 17.47
C ALA A 180 10.47 -21.19 18.28
N GLY A 181 10.37 -22.36 17.63
CA GLY A 181 10.25 -23.67 18.27
C GLY A 181 8.84 -24.09 18.69
N ASP A 182 7.79 -23.33 18.35
CA ASP A 182 6.38 -23.70 18.59
C ASP A 182 5.77 -24.42 17.38
N MET A 183 6.21 -25.66 17.16
CA MET A 183 5.69 -26.50 16.08
C MET A 183 4.20 -26.81 16.21
N LYS A 184 3.63 -26.74 17.42
CA LYS A 184 2.20 -26.99 17.65
C LYS A 184 1.36 -25.89 17.02
N THR A 185 1.73 -24.63 17.23
CA THR A 185 1.05 -23.49 16.62
C THR A 185 1.31 -23.44 15.11
N ALA A 186 2.54 -23.72 14.67
CA ALA A 186 2.86 -23.81 13.25
C ALA A 186 1.95 -24.83 12.53
N SER A 187 1.77 -26.03 13.10
CA SER A 187 0.89 -27.06 12.54
C SER A 187 -0.58 -26.64 12.47
N VAL A 188 -1.05 -25.84 13.45
CA VAL A 188 -2.41 -25.28 13.41
C VAL A 188 -2.57 -24.32 12.23
N LEU A 189 -1.59 -23.44 12.01
CA LEU A 189 -1.60 -22.48 10.90
C LEU A 189 -1.47 -23.16 9.53
N GLU A 190 -0.69 -24.24 9.41
CA GLU A 190 -0.61 -25.04 8.18
C GLU A 190 -1.95 -25.71 7.82
N ARG A 191 -2.68 -26.19 8.83
CA ARG A 191 -4.03 -26.71 8.64
C ARG A 191 -4.97 -25.61 8.16
N ILE A 192 -4.96 -24.46 8.85
CA ILE A 192 -5.81 -23.31 8.49
C ILE A 192 -5.51 -22.84 7.07
N TYR A 193 -4.23 -22.72 6.70
CA TYR A 193 -3.82 -22.41 5.34
C TYR A 193 -4.45 -23.32 4.28
N SER A 194 -4.50 -24.63 4.55
CA SER A 194 -5.09 -25.60 3.63
C SER A 194 -6.61 -25.42 3.48
N ASP A 195 -7.29 -24.99 4.54
CA ASP A 195 -8.72 -24.71 4.57
C ASP A 195 -9.02 -23.38 3.84
N GLU A 196 -8.22 -22.35 4.10
CA GLU A 196 -8.29 -21.02 3.49
C GLU A 196 -8.17 -21.06 1.95
N VAL A 197 -7.29 -21.90 1.40
CA VAL A 197 -7.20 -22.09 -0.06
C VAL A 197 -8.56 -22.54 -0.65
N ARG A 198 -9.30 -23.39 0.08
CA ARG A 198 -10.62 -23.87 -0.36
C ARG A 198 -11.69 -22.81 -0.16
N HIS A 199 -11.65 -22.05 0.94
CA HIS A 199 -12.58 -20.95 1.22
C HIS A 199 -12.50 -19.86 0.17
N VAL A 200 -11.28 -19.42 -0.14
CA VAL A 200 -11.01 -18.42 -1.17
C VAL A 200 -11.44 -18.93 -2.54
N GLY A 201 -11.15 -20.20 -2.88
CA GLY A 201 -11.59 -20.79 -4.14
C GLY A 201 -13.11 -20.89 -4.26
N TYR A 202 -13.81 -21.19 -3.16
CA TYR A 202 -15.27 -21.18 -3.10
C TYR A 202 -15.84 -19.76 -3.31
N GLY A 203 -15.27 -18.77 -2.63
CA GLY A 203 -15.61 -17.36 -2.83
C GLY A 203 -15.41 -16.92 -4.28
N LEU A 204 -14.28 -17.29 -4.89
CA LEU A 204 -13.96 -16.98 -6.28
C LEU A 204 -14.94 -17.62 -7.28
N LYS A 205 -15.36 -18.87 -7.04
CA LYS A 205 -16.39 -19.54 -7.85
C LYS A 205 -17.70 -18.73 -7.88
N TRP A 206 -18.17 -18.26 -6.73
CA TRP A 206 -19.41 -17.48 -6.63
C TRP A 206 -19.25 -16.05 -7.12
N PHE A 207 -18.10 -15.43 -6.86
CA PHE A 207 -17.73 -14.14 -7.43
C PHE A 207 -17.82 -14.17 -8.96
N ARG A 208 -17.23 -15.18 -9.60
CA ARG A 208 -17.28 -15.37 -11.06
C ARG A 208 -18.68 -15.62 -11.60
N ARG A 209 -19.60 -16.15 -10.79
CA ARG A 209 -20.99 -16.39 -11.18
C ARG A 209 -21.86 -15.12 -11.11
N TRP A 210 -21.51 -14.18 -10.25
CA TRP A 210 -22.28 -12.94 -10.05
C TRP A 210 -21.64 -11.69 -10.65
N ARG A 211 -20.34 -11.73 -10.99
CA ARG A 211 -19.67 -10.63 -11.68
C ARG A 211 -20.35 -10.29 -13.00
N GLN A 212 -20.24 -9.02 -13.37
CA GLN A 212 -20.74 -8.51 -14.65
C GLN A 212 -19.61 -8.24 -15.63
N SER A 213 -18.41 -7.91 -15.12
CA SER A 213 -17.22 -7.76 -15.96
C SER A 213 -16.63 -9.11 -16.35
N ASN A 214 -16.06 -9.17 -17.56
CA ASN A 214 -15.26 -10.31 -18.04
C ASN A 214 -13.86 -10.36 -17.41
N SER A 215 -13.41 -9.31 -16.72
CA SER A 215 -12.17 -9.31 -15.93
C SER A 215 -12.46 -9.46 -14.45
N ASP A 216 -11.86 -10.49 -13.82
CA ASP A 216 -11.97 -10.69 -12.37
C ASP A 216 -11.36 -9.51 -11.59
N TRP A 217 -10.20 -9.02 -12.02
CA TRP A 217 -9.52 -7.88 -11.41
C TRP A 217 -10.37 -6.61 -11.45
N GLN A 218 -10.90 -6.25 -12.63
CA GLN A 218 -11.73 -5.04 -12.75
C GLN A 218 -12.98 -5.12 -11.89
N GLN A 219 -13.68 -6.26 -11.90
CA GLN A 219 -14.84 -6.45 -11.04
C GLN A 219 -14.46 -6.31 -9.56
N PHE A 220 -13.35 -6.94 -9.14
CA PHE A 220 -12.89 -6.93 -7.77
C PHE A 220 -12.58 -5.52 -7.29
N VAL A 221 -11.76 -4.77 -8.03
CA VAL A 221 -11.41 -3.39 -7.71
C VAL A 221 -12.65 -2.51 -7.63
N SER A 222 -13.59 -2.64 -8.56
CA SER A 222 -14.83 -1.84 -8.57
C SER A 222 -15.82 -2.19 -7.44
N GLY A 223 -15.71 -3.40 -6.87
CA GLY A 223 -16.58 -3.87 -5.79
C GLY A 223 -16.09 -3.49 -4.39
N LEU A 224 -14.94 -2.80 -4.30
CA LEU A 224 -14.35 -2.36 -3.04
C LEU A 224 -14.53 -0.84 -2.86
N ASP A 225 -15.09 -0.48 -1.71
CA ASP A 225 -15.20 0.90 -1.25
C ASP A 225 -14.19 1.17 -0.13
N LEU A 226 -13.66 2.39 -0.05
CA LEU A 226 -12.80 2.79 1.07
C LEU A 226 -13.52 2.53 2.42
N PRO A 227 -12.82 2.00 3.44
CA PRO A 227 -11.37 1.81 3.52
C PRO A 227 -10.84 0.47 2.96
N LEU A 228 -11.69 -0.33 2.29
CA LEU A 228 -11.20 -1.51 1.57
C LEU A 228 -10.50 -1.13 0.29
N SER A 229 -9.51 -1.94 -0.04
CA SER A 229 -8.76 -1.84 -1.27
C SER A 229 -8.11 -3.17 -1.61
N PRO A 230 -7.70 -3.39 -2.87
CA PRO A 230 -7.02 -4.61 -3.25
C PRO A 230 -5.77 -4.87 -2.40
N ALA A 231 -5.09 -3.82 -1.91
CA ALA A 231 -3.94 -3.96 -1.04
C ALA A 231 -4.27 -4.67 0.30
N ARG A 232 -5.53 -4.69 0.74
CA ARG A 232 -5.98 -5.46 1.92
C ARG A 232 -6.04 -6.96 1.64
N ALA A 233 -6.04 -7.39 0.38
CA ALA A 233 -6.00 -8.79 -0.03
C ALA A 233 -4.61 -9.43 0.01
N LYS A 234 -3.66 -8.74 0.65
CA LYS A 234 -2.29 -9.19 0.87
C LYS A 234 -1.99 -9.18 2.36
N GLY A 235 -1.24 -10.17 2.83
CA GLY A 235 -0.66 -10.15 4.16
C GLY A 235 0.44 -9.10 4.32
N ALA A 236 1.06 -9.10 5.50
CA ALA A 236 2.30 -8.37 5.75
C ALA A 236 3.57 -9.18 5.41
N PHE A 237 3.40 -10.46 5.06
CA PHE A 237 4.48 -11.38 4.70
C PHE A 237 4.65 -11.49 3.18
N GLY A 238 5.43 -12.50 2.75
CA GLY A 238 5.61 -12.85 1.35
C GLY A 238 4.27 -13.08 0.64
N PHE A 239 4.16 -12.59 -0.59
CA PHE A 239 2.98 -12.75 -1.42
C PHE A 239 2.87 -14.18 -1.94
N ASN A 240 1.89 -14.93 -1.44
CA ASN A 240 1.70 -16.33 -1.75
C ASN A 240 0.96 -16.51 -3.10
N GLU A 241 1.73 -16.51 -4.19
CA GLU A 241 1.21 -16.77 -5.55
C GLU A 241 0.67 -18.19 -5.69
N GLU A 242 1.36 -19.18 -5.11
CA GLU A 242 0.98 -20.60 -5.20
C GLU A 242 -0.40 -20.86 -4.59
N GLY A 243 -0.67 -20.30 -3.40
CA GLY A 243 -1.97 -20.43 -2.73
C GLY A 243 -3.10 -19.80 -3.53
N ARG A 244 -2.85 -18.65 -4.16
CA ARG A 244 -3.82 -17.98 -5.04
C ARG A 244 -4.08 -18.78 -6.33
N ARG A 245 -3.04 -19.35 -6.93
CA ARG A 245 -3.16 -20.25 -8.08
C ARG A 245 -3.92 -21.53 -7.71
N ALA A 246 -3.66 -22.10 -6.53
CA ALA A 246 -4.38 -23.25 -6.01
C ALA A 246 -5.87 -22.95 -5.72
N ALA A 247 -6.19 -21.74 -5.25
CA ALA A 247 -7.56 -21.26 -5.09
C ALA A 247 -8.27 -21.00 -6.45
N GLY A 248 -7.52 -20.92 -7.56
CA GLY A 248 -8.06 -20.81 -8.91
C GLY A 248 -8.08 -19.39 -9.49
N PHE A 249 -7.36 -18.43 -8.90
CA PHE A 249 -7.13 -17.12 -9.53
C PHE A 249 -6.35 -17.28 -10.83
N ASP A 250 -6.66 -16.44 -11.81
CA ASP A 250 -5.88 -16.35 -13.04
C ASP A 250 -4.57 -15.55 -12.81
N GLU A 251 -3.61 -15.73 -13.72
CA GLU A 251 -2.29 -15.10 -13.61
C GLU A 251 -2.38 -13.57 -13.67
N ASP A 252 -3.32 -13.03 -14.44
CA ASP A 252 -3.51 -11.58 -14.57
C ASP A 252 -3.94 -10.99 -13.21
N PHE A 253 -4.90 -11.59 -12.52
CA PHE A 253 -5.32 -11.19 -11.17
C PHE A 253 -4.16 -11.26 -10.18
N ILE A 254 -3.38 -12.35 -10.21
CA ILE A 254 -2.24 -12.55 -9.29
C ILE A 254 -1.20 -11.45 -9.52
N LYS A 255 -0.82 -11.18 -10.78
CA LYS A 255 0.14 -10.14 -11.15
C LYS A 255 -0.33 -8.74 -10.74
N GLU A 256 -1.57 -8.39 -11.06
CA GLU A 256 -2.15 -7.08 -10.70
C GLU A 256 -2.21 -6.89 -9.17
N LEU A 257 -2.64 -7.91 -8.44
CA LEU A 257 -2.67 -7.84 -6.98
C LEU A 257 -1.27 -7.72 -6.38
N ARG A 258 -0.29 -8.45 -6.95
CA ARG A 258 1.10 -8.44 -6.49
C ARG A 258 1.67 -7.03 -6.48
N VAL A 259 1.51 -6.30 -7.58
CA VAL A 259 2.06 -4.93 -7.75
C VAL A 259 1.21 -3.84 -7.10
N CYS A 260 -0.04 -4.13 -6.71
CA CYS A 260 -0.93 -3.14 -6.12
C CYS A 260 -0.44 -2.65 -4.74
N GLY A 261 -0.03 -1.39 -4.63
CA GLY A 261 0.20 -0.70 -3.36
C GLY A 261 -1.00 0.17 -2.99
N GLN A 262 -1.40 0.20 -1.72
CA GLN A 262 -2.27 1.23 -1.15
C GLN A 262 -2.16 1.23 0.38
N SER A 263 -2.32 2.40 0.99
CA SER A 263 -2.34 2.55 2.45
C SER A 263 -3.42 1.68 3.12
N ARG A 264 -3.05 1.06 4.25
CA ARG A 264 -3.96 0.30 5.12
C ARG A 264 -4.40 1.10 6.35
N GLY A 265 -4.52 2.41 6.20
CA GLY A 265 -5.09 3.32 7.20
C GLY A 265 -4.14 4.41 7.70
N ARG A 266 -2.88 4.43 7.23
CA ARG A 266 -2.01 5.61 7.40
C ARG A 266 -2.38 6.69 6.38
N THR A 267 -2.31 7.96 6.75
CA THR A 267 -2.40 9.05 5.77
C THR A 267 -1.14 9.06 4.90
N PRO A 268 -1.24 8.87 3.58
CA PRO A 268 -0.08 8.76 2.70
C PRO A 268 0.59 10.12 2.49
N ASN A 269 1.91 10.11 2.32
CA ASN A 269 2.61 11.18 1.62
C ASN A 269 2.44 10.97 0.12
N VAL A 270 2.44 12.05 -0.65
CA VAL A 270 2.30 12.01 -2.11
C VAL A 270 3.59 12.48 -2.76
N PHE A 271 4.16 11.64 -3.61
CA PHE A 271 5.39 11.90 -4.34
C PHE A 271 5.13 11.94 -5.83
N TRP A 272 5.96 12.65 -6.59
CA TRP A 272 6.06 12.53 -8.04
C TRP A 272 7.38 13.09 -8.51
N PHE A 273 7.76 12.69 -9.72
CA PHE A 273 8.99 13.14 -10.33
C PHE A 273 8.70 14.30 -11.30
N ASN A 274 9.19 15.49 -10.97
CA ASN A 274 9.15 16.67 -11.82
C ASN A 274 10.60 17.16 -12.11
N PRO A 275 11.23 16.71 -13.21
CA PRO A 275 12.61 17.10 -13.53
C PRO A 275 12.72 18.52 -14.10
N GLY A 276 11.59 19.21 -14.32
CA GLY A 276 11.52 20.52 -14.95
C GLY A 276 11.88 21.69 -14.04
N GLY A 277 12.29 21.45 -12.79
CA GLY A 277 12.46 22.51 -11.80
C GLY A 277 13.39 23.66 -12.25
N GLU A 278 14.60 23.35 -12.73
CA GLU A 278 15.50 24.40 -13.26
C GLU A 278 14.90 25.12 -14.48
N GLU A 279 14.23 24.41 -15.38
CA GLU A 279 13.65 24.96 -16.62
C GLU A 279 12.46 25.88 -16.31
N SER A 280 11.68 25.55 -15.28
CA SER A 280 10.52 26.34 -14.85
C SER A 280 10.89 27.68 -14.19
N LEU A 281 12.13 27.82 -13.71
CA LEU A 281 12.64 29.03 -13.05
C LEU A 281 13.33 29.99 -14.02
N VAL A 282 13.68 29.52 -15.23
CA VAL A 282 14.23 30.38 -16.26
C VAL A 282 13.09 31.08 -16.99
N ALA A 283 13.09 32.42 -16.93
CA ALA A 283 12.06 33.23 -17.57
C ALA A 283 11.96 32.95 -19.08
N GLY A 284 10.74 32.67 -19.55
CA GLY A 284 10.41 32.51 -20.98
C GLY A 284 10.15 31.07 -21.47
N THR A 285 10.31 30.06 -20.62
CA THR A 285 9.96 28.66 -20.94
C THR A 285 8.75 28.20 -20.14
N ASN A 286 7.54 28.54 -20.61
CA ASN A 286 6.29 28.09 -19.97
C ASN A 286 6.01 26.60 -20.17
N ASN A 287 6.68 25.96 -21.13
CA ASN A 287 6.48 24.55 -21.44
C ASN A 287 7.78 23.75 -21.22
N PRO A 288 7.70 22.57 -20.57
CA PRO A 288 8.84 21.69 -20.42
C PRO A 288 9.32 21.25 -21.81
N SER A 289 10.63 21.18 -21.98
CA SER A 289 11.17 20.68 -23.25
C SER A 289 10.91 19.19 -23.45
N ARG A 290 11.02 18.73 -24.70
CA ARG A 290 10.90 17.30 -25.03
C ARG A 290 11.82 16.41 -24.18
N ALA A 291 13.07 16.81 -23.99
CA ALA A 291 14.02 16.06 -23.16
C ALA A 291 13.56 15.99 -21.70
N THR A 292 13.03 17.07 -21.14
CA THR A 292 12.48 17.11 -19.78
C THR A 292 11.29 16.16 -19.64
N LEU A 293 10.39 16.13 -20.64
CA LEU A 293 9.25 15.21 -20.67
C LEU A 293 9.68 13.74 -20.77
N GLU A 294 10.69 13.43 -21.60
CA GLU A 294 11.26 12.08 -21.74
C GLU A 294 11.88 11.62 -20.41
N ILE A 295 12.71 12.44 -19.77
CA ILE A 295 13.28 12.16 -18.44
C ILE A 295 12.17 12.01 -17.39
N GLY A 296 11.14 12.86 -17.43
CA GLY A 296 10.01 12.82 -16.51
C GLY A 296 9.24 11.50 -16.59
N ARG A 297 9.10 10.95 -17.80
CA ARG A 297 8.49 9.63 -18.02
C ARG A 297 9.41 8.50 -17.59
N ASP A 298 10.66 8.52 -18.02
CA ASP A 298 11.58 7.39 -17.85
C ASP A 298 12.05 7.24 -16.39
N LEU A 299 12.11 8.34 -15.63
CA LEU A 299 12.48 8.36 -14.21
C LEU A 299 11.28 8.60 -13.28
N ALA A 300 10.04 8.40 -13.76
CA ALA A 300 8.83 8.62 -12.97
C ALA A 300 8.80 7.82 -11.65
N LEU A 301 9.47 6.66 -11.60
CA LEU A 301 9.58 5.81 -10.42
C LEU A 301 10.71 6.16 -9.47
N LEU A 302 11.58 7.12 -9.79
CA LEU A 302 12.70 7.50 -8.93
C LEU A 302 12.27 7.89 -7.49
N PRO A 303 11.13 8.57 -7.26
CA PRO A 303 10.68 8.85 -5.91
C PRO A 303 10.19 7.61 -5.13
N ALA A 304 9.97 6.46 -5.78
CA ALA A 304 9.57 5.23 -5.11
C ALA A 304 10.60 4.79 -4.05
N TYR A 305 11.89 5.07 -4.27
CA TYR A 305 12.98 4.77 -3.31
C TYR A 305 12.92 5.62 -2.04
N LEU A 306 12.18 6.74 -2.06
CA LEU A 306 11.99 7.61 -0.90
C LEU A 306 10.61 7.38 -0.24
N ALA A 307 9.71 6.69 -0.94
CA ALA A 307 8.34 6.45 -0.53
C ALA A 307 8.23 5.15 0.27
N ARG A 308 7.34 5.13 1.26
CA ARG A 308 6.93 3.87 1.90
C ARG A 308 5.89 3.17 1.03
N ARG A 309 5.72 1.86 1.20
CA ARG A 309 4.67 1.06 0.52
C ARG A 309 3.25 1.63 0.64
N GLU A 310 2.96 2.33 1.74
CA GLU A 310 1.66 2.96 1.99
C GLU A 310 1.58 4.42 1.50
N ASP A 311 2.64 4.99 0.93
CA ASP A 311 2.61 6.31 0.29
C ASP A 311 2.07 6.21 -1.14
N VAL A 312 1.82 7.37 -1.74
CA VAL A 312 1.34 7.51 -3.11
C VAL A 312 2.47 8.07 -3.99
N LEU A 313 2.64 7.49 -5.16
CA LEU A 313 3.51 8.01 -6.21
C LEU A 313 2.67 8.30 -7.46
N ILE A 314 2.60 9.57 -7.83
CA ILE A 314 1.96 10.00 -9.06
C ILE A 314 2.92 9.76 -10.22
N VAL A 315 2.42 9.09 -11.25
CA VAL A 315 3.16 8.76 -12.48
C VAL A 315 2.41 9.30 -13.71
N PRO A 316 3.09 9.62 -14.82
CA PRO A 316 2.42 10.05 -16.05
C PRO A 316 1.43 9.00 -16.59
N SER A 317 1.86 7.75 -16.59
CA SER A 317 1.06 6.56 -16.91
C SER A 317 1.53 5.38 -16.07
N LEU A 318 0.66 4.39 -15.86
CA LEU A 318 1.05 3.17 -15.14
C LEU A 318 2.11 2.40 -15.94
N PRO A 319 3.24 2.01 -15.33
CA PRO A 319 4.19 1.11 -15.96
C PRO A 319 3.58 -0.28 -16.16
N PRO A 320 4.09 -1.07 -17.13
CA PRO A 320 3.64 -2.45 -17.32
C PRO A 320 3.83 -3.30 -16.06
N THR A 321 2.89 -4.19 -15.78
CA THR A 321 2.88 -5.05 -14.59
C THR A 321 4.11 -5.96 -14.50
N ASP A 322 4.65 -6.43 -15.63
CA ASP A 322 5.88 -7.23 -15.67
C ASP A 322 7.11 -6.43 -15.21
N PHE A 323 7.19 -5.14 -15.57
CA PHE A 323 8.27 -4.26 -15.11
C PHE A 323 8.18 -4.02 -13.60
N LEU A 324 6.97 -3.75 -13.09
CA LEU A 324 6.73 -3.58 -11.66
C LEU A 324 7.02 -4.86 -10.87
N SER A 325 6.68 -6.03 -11.43
CA SER A 325 7.01 -7.32 -10.82
C SER A 325 8.53 -7.52 -10.73
N GLY A 326 9.28 -7.15 -11.78
CA GLY A 326 10.74 -7.19 -11.76
C GLY A 326 11.37 -6.29 -10.70
N LEU A 327 10.76 -5.14 -10.38
CA LEU A 327 11.20 -4.29 -9.26
C LEU A 327 10.98 -4.98 -7.90
N LEU A 328 9.82 -5.61 -7.71
CA LEU A 328 9.55 -6.38 -6.50
C LEU A 328 10.51 -7.57 -6.34
N ASP A 329 10.82 -8.27 -7.43
CA ASP A 329 11.81 -9.37 -7.44
C ASP A 329 13.22 -8.87 -7.07
N ALA A 330 13.55 -7.63 -7.43
CA ALA A 330 14.79 -6.97 -7.04
C ALA A 330 14.78 -6.44 -5.58
N GLY A 331 13.69 -6.65 -4.82
CA GLY A 331 13.54 -6.19 -3.44
C GLY A 331 13.16 -4.72 -3.30
N ILE A 332 12.66 -4.09 -4.36
CA ILE A 332 12.20 -2.69 -4.34
C ILE A 332 10.71 -2.69 -4.00
N ASP A 333 10.38 -2.21 -2.80
CA ASP A 333 8.99 -2.00 -2.40
C ASP A 333 8.31 -0.93 -3.28
N LEU A 334 7.07 -1.19 -3.67
CA LEU A 334 6.29 -0.27 -4.49
C LEU A 334 5.25 0.49 -3.64
N PRO A 335 5.22 1.84 -3.72
CA PRO A 335 4.11 2.63 -3.19
C PRO A 335 2.85 2.43 -4.05
N GLU A 336 1.76 3.08 -3.68
CA GLU A 336 0.57 3.19 -4.53
C GLU A 336 0.87 4.03 -5.77
N LEU A 337 0.90 3.41 -6.95
CA LEU A 337 1.07 4.12 -8.21
C LEU A 337 -0.26 4.69 -8.69
N VAL A 338 -0.30 6.00 -8.91
CA VAL A 338 -1.50 6.71 -9.38
C VAL A 338 -1.18 7.47 -10.65
N PRO A 339 -1.82 7.18 -11.79
CA PRO A 339 -1.61 7.96 -13.00
C PRO A 339 -2.16 9.38 -12.83
N CYS A 340 -1.52 10.39 -13.45
CA CYS A 340 -1.90 11.80 -13.32
C CYS A 340 -3.41 12.06 -13.57
N VAL A 341 -4.03 11.31 -14.48
CA VAL A 341 -5.47 11.41 -14.79
C VAL A 341 -6.38 11.11 -13.60
N ARG A 342 -5.88 10.42 -12.56
CA ARG A 342 -6.60 10.05 -11.33
C ARG A 342 -6.30 10.97 -10.14
N ILE A 343 -5.54 12.06 -10.31
CA ILE A 343 -5.34 13.09 -9.27
C ILE A 343 -6.66 13.58 -8.64
N PRO A 344 -7.77 13.79 -9.38
CA PRO A 344 -9.05 14.20 -8.78
C PRO A 344 -9.60 13.21 -7.74
N GLU A 345 -9.23 11.93 -7.81
CA GLU A 345 -9.61 10.93 -6.82
C GLU A 345 -8.78 11.07 -5.54
N LEU A 346 -7.49 11.41 -5.66
CA LEU A 346 -6.60 11.65 -4.53
C LEU A 346 -7.03 12.85 -3.69
N LYS A 347 -7.54 13.90 -4.34
CA LYS A 347 -8.07 15.10 -3.65
C LYS A 347 -9.17 14.77 -2.64
N LYS A 348 -9.90 13.67 -2.82
CA LYS A 348 -10.97 13.22 -1.91
C LYS A 348 -10.43 12.50 -0.67
N ARG A 349 -9.15 12.13 -0.65
CA ARG A 349 -8.52 11.38 0.43
C ARG A 349 -7.85 12.34 1.41
N LYS A 350 -7.74 11.89 2.67
CA LYS A 350 -6.91 12.58 3.66
C LYS A 350 -5.43 12.26 3.36
N LEU A 351 -4.69 13.25 2.90
CA LEU A 351 -3.25 13.17 2.62
C LEU A 351 -2.45 13.74 3.80
N ASN A 352 -1.22 13.25 4.01
CA ASN A 352 -0.35 13.75 5.07
C ASN A 352 0.52 14.92 4.58
N GLU A 353 1.30 14.69 3.54
CA GLU A 353 2.25 15.66 2.99
C GLU A 353 2.38 15.48 1.48
N ILE A 354 2.68 16.57 0.77
CA ILE A 354 2.88 16.59 -0.67
C ILE A 354 4.36 16.91 -0.91
N ARG A 355 5.07 15.97 -1.53
CA ARG A 355 6.52 15.94 -1.68
C ARG A 355 6.90 15.78 -3.17
N PRO A 356 6.81 16.85 -3.98
CA PRO A 356 7.39 16.83 -5.31
C PRO A 356 8.88 16.52 -5.25
N TRP A 357 9.45 16.09 -6.39
CA TRP A 357 10.89 16.00 -6.54
C TRP A 357 11.57 17.36 -6.38
N ALA A 358 10.93 18.41 -6.89
CA ALA A 358 11.35 19.81 -6.69
C ALA A 358 10.13 20.71 -6.43
N HIS A 359 10.21 21.53 -5.38
CA HIS A 359 9.18 22.54 -5.05
C HIS A 359 9.29 23.77 -5.97
N THR A 360 9.14 23.57 -7.27
CA THR A 360 9.32 24.61 -8.30
C THR A 360 8.00 24.94 -8.99
N PRO A 361 7.90 26.04 -9.76
CA PRO A 361 6.64 26.43 -10.41
C PRO A 361 5.97 25.34 -11.26
N ASP A 362 6.72 24.41 -11.84
CA ASP A 362 6.17 23.26 -12.58
C ASP A 362 5.36 22.27 -11.71
N ALA A 363 5.57 22.27 -10.40
CA ALA A 363 4.83 21.43 -9.45
C ALA A 363 3.45 22.01 -9.08
N GLU A 364 3.22 23.31 -9.30
CA GLU A 364 2.08 24.07 -8.78
C GLU A 364 0.74 23.47 -9.19
N SER A 365 0.54 23.20 -10.49
CA SER A 365 -0.70 22.63 -11.01
C SER A 365 -1.08 21.28 -10.37
N VAL A 366 -0.09 20.45 -10.03
CA VAL A 366 -0.32 19.15 -9.37
C VAL A 366 -0.65 19.37 -7.90
N ILE A 367 0.05 20.27 -7.21
CA ILE A 367 -0.19 20.62 -5.80
C ILE A 367 -1.61 21.17 -5.61
N GLU A 368 -2.01 22.13 -6.46
CA GLU A 368 -3.35 22.71 -6.46
C GLU A 368 -4.42 21.68 -6.82
N GLY A 369 -4.11 20.80 -7.78
CA GLY A 369 -4.96 19.67 -8.17
C GLY A 369 -5.23 18.70 -7.01
N LEU A 370 -4.28 18.56 -6.08
CA LEU A 370 -4.41 17.79 -4.84
C LEU A 370 -5.13 18.57 -3.72
N GLY A 371 -5.46 19.85 -3.93
CA GLY A 371 -6.15 20.69 -2.96
C GLY A 371 -5.24 21.32 -1.89
N ALA A 372 -3.93 21.42 -2.15
CA ALA A 372 -2.99 22.10 -1.28
C ALA A 372 -2.52 23.43 -1.88
N GLU A 373 -1.96 24.29 -1.02
CA GLU A 373 -1.36 25.56 -1.43
C GLU A 373 0.06 25.31 -1.98
N SER A 374 0.33 25.80 -3.18
CA SER A 374 1.66 25.79 -3.78
C SER A 374 2.52 26.90 -3.18
N ARG A 375 3.74 26.55 -2.75
CA ARG A 375 4.75 27.50 -2.28
C ARG A 375 6.10 27.16 -2.91
N PRO A 376 6.35 27.62 -4.15
CA PRO A 376 7.61 27.34 -4.83
C PRO A 376 8.79 27.92 -4.05
N VAL A 377 9.94 27.22 -4.07
CA VAL A 377 11.20 27.75 -3.54
C VAL A 377 11.63 28.98 -4.33
N ALA A 378 12.26 29.91 -3.61
CA ALA A 378 12.70 31.17 -4.18
C ALA A 378 13.72 30.93 -5.31
N PRO A 379 13.59 31.60 -6.48
CA PRO A 379 14.43 31.31 -7.65
C PRO A 379 15.93 31.45 -7.40
N ASP A 380 16.33 32.37 -6.52
CA ASP A 380 17.71 32.63 -6.12
C ASP A 380 18.43 31.40 -5.56
N LEU A 381 17.70 30.46 -4.94
CA LEU A 381 18.24 29.18 -4.47
C LEU A 381 18.73 28.26 -5.60
N PHE A 382 18.34 28.54 -6.85
CA PHE A 382 18.80 27.82 -8.05
C PHE A 382 19.90 28.56 -8.81
N SER A 383 20.35 29.71 -8.29
CA SER A 383 21.42 30.48 -8.91
C SER A 383 22.74 29.73 -8.88
N LYS A 384 23.37 29.56 -10.04
CA LYS A 384 24.73 28.99 -10.15
C LYS A 384 25.76 29.85 -9.41
N LEU A 385 25.51 31.15 -9.24
CA LEU A 385 26.36 32.03 -8.43
C LEU A 385 26.27 31.68 -6.95
N LEU A 386 25.04 31.51 -6.42
CA LEU A 386 24.84 31.09 -5.03
C LEU A 386 25.51 29.73 -4.76
N HIS A 387 25.36 28.78 -5.70
CA HIS A 387 25.99 27.46 -5.58
C HIS A 387 27.52 27.51 -5.64
N ALA A 388 28.09 28.41 -6.45
CA ALA A 388 29.53 28.63 -6.49
C ALA A 388 30.04 29.21 -5.16
N ASP A 389 29.35 30.22 -4.61
CA ASP A 389 29.70 30.80 -3.30
C ASP A 389 29.62 29.75 -2.18
N PHE A 390 28.57 28.91 -2.18
CA PHE A 390 28.39 27.80 -1.25
C PHE A 390 29.51 26.75 -1.37
N LEU A 391 29.86 26.33 -2.59
CA LEU A 391 30.97 25.40 -2.83
C LEU A 391 32.30 26.00 -2.36
N GLY A 392 32.51 27.30 -2.59
CA GLY A 392 33.68 28.02 -2.11
C GLY A 392 33.81 28.01 -0.58
N GLY A 393 32.69 28.14 0.15
CA GLY A 393 32.65 27.96 1.60
C GLY A 393 33.04 26.54 2.01
N LEU A 394 32.40 25.53 1.39
CA LEU A 394 32.65 24.11 1.68
C LEU A 394 34.12 23.71 1.46
N ILE A 395 34.73 24.13 0.35
CA ILE A 395 36.13 23.78 0.04
C ILE A 395 37.09 24.44 1.03
N LYS A 396 36.84 25.69 1.44
CA LYS A 396 37.69 26.39 2.41
C LYS A 396 37.72 25.68 3.78
N GLU A 397 36.60 25.09 4.18
CA GLU A 397 36.47 24.39 5.46
C GLU A 397 36.95 22.93 5.39
N ASN A 398 37.21 22.39 4.19
CA ASN A 398 37.46 20.97 4.00
C ASN A 398 38.89 20.67 3.53
N THR A 399 39.63 19.94 4.36
CA THR A 399 41.05 19.60 4.12
C THR A 399 41.23 18.23 3.46
N ARG A 400 40.15 17.58 3.02
CA ARG A 400 40.21 16.24 2.44
C ARG A 400 40.87 16.28 1.05
N PRO A 401 41.95 15.50 0.81
CA PRO A 401 42.75 15.60 -0.42
C PRO A 401 42.03 15.09 -1.68
N PHE A 402 40.88 14.41 -1.55
CA PHE A 402 40.09 13.94 -2.69
C PHE A 402 39.07 14.99 -3.19
N ILE A 403 38.90 16.10 -2.48
CA ILE A 403 38.04 17.20 -2.89
C ILE A 403 38.85 18.15 -3.78
N CYS A 404 38.23 18.66 -4.83
CA CYS A 404 38.86 19.65 -5.71
C CYS A 404 39.24 20.93 -4.94
N GLY A 405 40.28 21.62 -5.43
CA GLY A 405 40.72 22.87 -4.83
C GLY A 405 39.82 24.06 -5.18
N ILE A 406 40.11 25.21 -4.57
CA ILE A 406 39.33 26.45 -4.73
C ILE A 406 39.30 26.94 -6.18
N GLU A 407 40.31 26.58 -6.98
CA GLU A 407 40.41 26.86 -8.41
C GLU A 407 39.28 26.21 -9.23
N CYS A 408 38.63 25.17 -8.71
CA CYS A 408 37.48 24.53 -9.37
C CYS A 408 36.15 25.23 -9.09
N VAL A 409 36.12 26.24 -8.22
CA VAL A 409 34.91 27.01 -7.92
C VAL A 409 34.64 28.02 -9.04
N GLY A 410 33.39 28.10 -9.49
CA GLY A 410 32.98 29.04 -10.53
C GLY A 410 33.24 30.49 -10.13
N THR A 411 33.77 31.28 -11.07
CA THR A 411 34.03 32.71 -10.86
C THR A 411 32.90 33.54 -11.44
N ARG A 412 32.46 34.57 -10.69
CA ARG A 412 31.51 35.56 -11.20
C ARG A 412 32.21 36.46 -12.21
N VAL A 413 31.59 36.61 -13.37
CA VAL A 413 32.03 37.51 -14.45
C VAL A 413 30.81 38.27 -14.97
N SER A 414 31.01 39.51 -15.38
CA SER A 414 29.97 40.47 -15.76
C SER A 414 30.21 41.12 -17.13
N SER A 415 31.40 40.96 -17.70
CA SER A 415 31.78 41.48 -19.02
C SER A 415 32.63 40.47 -19.80
N VAL A 416 32.76 40.68 -21.11
CA VAL A 416 33.66 39.86 -21.95
C VAL A 416 35.11 40.04 -21.53
N ASP A 417 35.51 41.25 -21.13
CA ASP A 417 36.86 41.55 -20.64
C ASP A 417 37.19 40.73 -19.39
N GLU A 418 36.25 40.61 -18.43
CA GLU A 418 36.43 39.78 -17.24
C GLU A 418 36.58 38.29 -17.57
N ILE A 419 35.92 37.82 -18.64
CA ILE A 419 36.06 36.43 -19.12
C ILE A 419 37.45 36.22 -19.74
N GLN A 420 37.94 37.19 -20.52
CA GLN A 420 39.28 37.14 -21.12
C GLN A 420 40.36 37.16 -20.04
N ASP A 421 40.27 38.09 -19.10
CA ASP A 421 41.16 38.21 -17.93
C ASP A 421 41.21 36.90 -17.13
N TRP A 422 40.05 36.27 -16.90
CA TRP A 422 40.00 34.98 -16.23
C TRP A 422 40.69 33.89 -17.05
N ALA A 423 40.44 33.85 -18.36
CA ALA A 423 40.98 32.82 -19.24
C ALA A 423 42.52 32.88 -19.36
N GLU A 424 43.11 34.08 -19.36
CA GLU A 424 44.56 34.27 -19.36
C GLU A 424 45.24 33.82 -18.07
N LYS A 425 44.55 34.00 -16.93
CA LYS A 425 45.05 33.62 -15.60
C LYS A 425 44.75 32.17 -15.22
N SER A 426 43.85 31.51 -15.95
CA SER A 426 43.36 30.17 -15.65
C SER A 426 44.34 29.07 -16.09
N SER A 427 44.50 28.04 -15.26
CA SER A 427 45.25 26.83 -15.62
C SER A 427 44.41 25.82 -16.43
N PHE A 428 43.11 26.09 -16.63
CA PHE A 428 42.20 25.20 -17.32
C PHE A 428 42.18 25.46 -18.84
N LYS A 429 42.34 24.41 -19.63
CA LYS A 429 42.28 24.50 -21.11
C LYS A 429 40.88 24.80 -21.65
N ARG A 430 39.84 24.45 -20.90
CA ARG A 430 38.43 24.58 -21.32
C ARG A 430 37.61 25.26 -20.23
N CYS A 431 36.71 26.12 -20.67
CA CYS A 431 35.77 26.86 -19.84
C CYS A 431 34.33 26.56 -20.25
N VAL A 432 33.43 26.66 -19.27
CA VAL A 432 31.99 26.66 -19.48
C VAL A 432 31.43 27.91 -18.84
N ILE A 433 30.89 28.81 -19.67
CA ILE A 433 30.27 30.05 -19.23
C ILE A 433 28.76 29.81 -19.21
N LYS A 434 28.11 30.23 -18.13
CA LYS A 434 26.68 30.03 -17.89
C LYS A 434 26.08 31.28 -17.26
N ALA A 435 24.85 31.59 -17.64
CA ALA A 435 24.06 32.57 -16.92
C ALA A 435 23.75 32.04 -15.50
N PRO A 436 23.61 32.94 -14.49
CA PRO A 436 23.26 32.55 -13.12
C PRO A 436 22.02 31.66 -13.05
N PHE A 437 21.03 31.94 -13.88
CA PHE A 437 19.84 31.10 -14.09
C PHE A 437 19.93 30.48 -15.48
N SER A 438 20.39 29.24 -15.56
CA SER A 438 20.49 28.46 -16.79
C SER A 438 20.26 26.98 -16.51
N THR A 439 19.69 26.28 -17.49
CA THR A 439 19.41 24.84 -17.38
C THR A 439 20.62 23.97 -17.66
N ALA A 440 20.67 22.78 -17.05
CA ALA A 440 21.70 21.79 -17.35
C ALA A 440 21.78 21.48 -18.87
N GLY A 441 22.94 21.75 -19.47
CA GLY A 441 23.24 21.39 -20.86
C GLY A 441 22.80 22.41 -21.92
N ARG A 442 21.96 23.40 -21.58
CA ARG A 442 21.57 24.50 -22.48
C ARG A 442 22.09 25.84 -21.97
N GLN A 443 21.92 26.91 -22.76
CA GLN A 443 22.28 28.28 -22.39
C GLN A 443 23.70 28.41 -21.80
N ARG A 444 24.62 27.64 -22.37
CA ARG A 444 26.03 27.59 -21.99
C ARG A 444 26.91 27.86 -23.20
N VAL A 445 28.03 28.53 -22.97
CA VAL A 445 29.10 28.67 -23.95
C VAL A 445 30.27 27.82 -23.50
N VAL A 446 30.62 26.81 -24.30
CA VAL A 446 31.82 25.99 -24.07
C VAL A 446 32.94 26.55 -24.94
N CYS A 447 34.04 26.94 -24.30
CA CYS A 447 35.17 27.64 -24.90
C CYS A 447 36.48 26.92 -24.58
N ILE A 448 37.45 27.03 -25.48
CA ILE A 448 38.87 26.83 -25.14
C ILE A 448 39.35 28.17 -24.58
N ALA A 449 40.04 28.17 -23.44
CA ALA A 449 40.42 29.39 -22.75
C ALA A 449 41.22 30.35 -23.65
N SER A 450 42.10 29.82 -24.49
CA SER A 450 42.89 30.59 -25.46
C SER A 450 42.11 31.18 -26.64
N GLU A 451 40.84 30.79 -26.83
CA GLU A 451 40.00 31.20 -27.97
C GLU A 451 38.84 32.12 -27.57
N VAL A 452 38.75 32.52 -26.29
CA VAL A 452 37.63 33.30 -25.77
C VAL A 452 37.41 34.60 -26.55
N GLY A 453 38.49 35.33 -26.88
CA GLY A 453 38.42 36.58 -27.66
C GLY A 453 37.82 36.42 -29.07
N SER A 454 37.87 35.23 -29.66
CA SER A 454 37.30 34.96 -31.00
C SER A 454 35.77 34.75 -30.99
N ARG A 455 35.14 34.70 -29.80
CA ARG A 455 33.72 34.37 -29.62
C ARG A 455 32.85 35.50 -29.07
N GLU A 456 33.32 36.75 -29.13
CA GLU A 456 32.62 37.95 -28.64
C GLU A 456 31.13 37.98 -28.97
N LYS A 457 30.73 37.73 -30.23
CA LYS A 457 29.31 37.75 -30.66
C LYS A 457 28.39 36.72 -29.99
N ARG A 458 28.96 35.69 -29.35
CA ARG A 458 28.21 34.61 -28.67
C ARG A 458 28.25 34.75 -27.15
N LEU A 459 29.09 35.67 -26.65
CA LEU A 459 29.31 35.98 -25.25
C LEU A 459 28.61 37.28 -24.82
N ALA A 460 28.50 38.25 -25.74
CA ALA A 460 27.56 39.36 -25.69
C ALA A 460 26.13 38.87 -25.95
#